data_AF-A0A7C6F7G9-F1
#
_entry.id   AF-A0A7C6F7G9-F1
#
_cell.length_a   1.000
_cell.length_b   1.000
_cell.length_c   1.000
_cell.angle_alpha   90.00
_cell.angle_beta   90.00
_cell.angle_gamma   90.00
#
_symmetry.space_group_name_H-M   'P 1'
#
loop_
_entity.id
_entity.type
_entity.pdbx_description
1 polymer ?
#
loop_
_entity_poly.entity_id
_entity_poly.type
_entity_poly.pdbx_seq_one_letter_code
_entity_poly.pdbx_strand_id
1 'polypeptide(L)' 'MEKEQPGVNRPRKVLVIGGTQFIGRQLVAELLKGGHEVWVLHRKPEHDLGRRVGNITADR' A
#
# COMPACT_ATOMS: atom_id res chain seq x y z
N MET A 1 26.12 -4.05 13.12
CA MET A 1 24.65 -3.90 13.26
C MET A 1 24.02 -5.03 12.48
N GLU A 2 23.51 -6.03 13.19
CA GLU A 2 22.97 -7.25 12.61
C GLU A 2 21.69 -6.90 11.84
N LYS A 3 21.65 -7.20 10.53
CA LYS A 3 20.45 -6.99 9.72
C LYS A 3 19.41 -8.00 10.17
N GLU A 4 18.28 -7.51 10.68
CA GLU A 4 17.12 -8.33 11.02
C GLU A 4 16.77 -9.21 9.81
N GLN A 5 16.83 -10.54 9.97
CA GLN A 5 16.48 -11.48 8.90
C GLN A 5 14.98 -11.33 8.58
N PRO A 6 14.55 -11.34 7.29
CA PRO A 6 13.15 -11.22 6.90
C PRO A 6 12.43 -12.55 7.14
N GLY A 7 12.29 -12.95 8.40
CA GLY A 7 11.87 -14.29 8.82
C GLY A 7 10.48 -14.39 9.43
N VAL A 8 9.76 -13.28 9.61
CA VAL A 8 8.34 -13.32 10.03
C VAL A 8 7.60 -12.25 9.25
N ASN A 9 6.62 -12.66 8.45
CA ASN A 9 5.70 -11.75 7.76
C ASN A 9 4.78 -11.09 8.79
N ARG A 10 5.32 -10.12 9.56
CA ARG A 10 4.54 -9.31 10.49
C ARG A 10 3.75 -8.28 9.69
N PRO A 11 2.47 -8.03 10.02
CA PRO A 11 1.73 -6.89 9.50
C PRO A 11 2.54 -5.59 9.65
N ARG A 12 2.54 -4.76 8.59
CA ARG A 12 3.23 -3.47 8.54
C ARG A 12 2.25 -2.42 8.03
N LYS A 13 2.55 -1.15 8.32
CA LYS A 13 1.90 0.01 7.69
C LYS A 13 2.69 0.39 6.44
N VAL A 14 2.03 0.44 5.29
CA VAL A 14 2.66 0.66 3.99
C VAL A 14 1.97 1.80 3.25
N LEU A 15 2.76 2.77 2.78
CA LEU A 15 2.32 3.81 1.86
C LEU A 15 2.76 3.45 0.43
N VAL A 16 1.81 3.43 -0.50
CA VAL A 16 2.09 3.21 -1.92
C VAL A 16 1.79 4.49 -2.71
N ILE A 17 2.82 5.06 -3.33
CA ILE A 17 2.67 6.15 -4.31
C ILE A 17 2.57 5.53 -5.70
N GLY A 18 1.63 6.00 -6.51
CA GLY A 18 1.33 5.39 -7.81
C GLY A 18 0.54 4.08 -7.71
N GLY A 19 -0.06 3.78 -6.55
CA GLY A 19 -0.80 2.55 -6.28
C GLY A 19 -2.11 2.38 -7.06
N THR A 20 -2.57 3.40 -7.77
CA THR A 20 -3.87 3.38 -8.47
C THR A 20 -3.80 2.86 -9.91
N GLN A 21 -2.61 2.70 -10.48
CA GLN A 21 -2.40 2.33 -11.89
C GLN A 21 -1.49 1.10 -12.01
N PHE A 22 -1.51 0.47 -13.19
CA PHE A 22 -0.63 -0.63 -13.64
C PHE A 22 -0.07 -1.53 -12.51
N ILE A 23 1.25 -1.53 -12.29
CA ILE A 23 1.92 -2.37 -11.28
C ILE A 23 1.47 -2.01 -9.86
N GLY A 24 1.24 -0.72 -9.58
CA GLY A 24 0.83 -0.24 -8.26
C GLY A 24 -0.46 -0.91 -7.77
N ARG A 25 -1.43 -1.14 -8.68
CA ARG A 25 -2.68 -1.82 -8.32
C ARG A 25 -2.45 -3.26 -7.86
N GLN A 26 -1.62 -4.02 -8.58
CA GLN A 26 -1.29 -5.40 -8.22
C GLN A 26 -0.47 -5.45 -6.93
N LEU A 27 0.48 -4.52 -6.75
CA LEU A 27 1.25 -4.40 -5.52
C LEU A 27 0.35 -4.18 -4.30
N VAL A 28 -0.62 -3.28 -4.38
CA VAL A 28 -1.59 -3.06 -3.29
C VAL A 28 -2.36 -4.35 -2.96
N ALA A 29 -2.81 -5.09 -3.98
CA ALA A 29 -3.53 -6.34 -3.77
C ALA A 29 -2.67 -7.40 -3.05
N GLU A 30 -1.41 -7.58 -3.46
CA GLU A 30 -0.50 -8.52 -2.81
C GLU A 30 -0.12 -8.10 -1.39
N LEU A 31 0.08 -6.79 -1.15
CA LEU A 31 0.34 -6.30 0.21
C LEU A 31 -0.85 -6.54 1.16
N LEU A 32 -2.07 -6.33 0.68
CA LEU A 32 -3.29 -6.63 1.44
C LEU A 32 -3.45 -8.13 1.73
N LYS A 33 -3.11 -9.00 0.76
CA LYS A 33 -3.08 -10.47 0.95
C LYS A 33 -2.03 -10.87 1.98
N GLY A 34 -0.89 -10.18 2.00
CA GLY A 34 0.16 -10.33 3.01
C GLY A 34 -0.23 -9.88 4.41
N GLY A 35 -1.43 -9.32 4.60
CA GLY A 35 -1.93 -8.87 5.91
C GLY A 35 -1.43 -7.48 6.31
N HIS A 36 -0.89 -6.71 5.38
CA HIS A 36 -0.43 -5.35 5.67
C HIS A 36 -1.59 -4.34 5.68
N GLU A 37 -1.39 -3.26 6.44
CA GLU A 37 -2.25 -2.09 6.44
C GLU A 37 -1.72 -1.13 5.36
N VAL A 38 -2.52 -0.84 4.34
CA VAL A 38 -2.07 -0.17 3.11
C VAL A 38 -2.82 1.12 2.89
N TRP A 39 -2.07 2.19 2.60
CA TRP A 39 -2.58 3.46 2.12
C TRP A 39 -2.03 3.77 0.75
N VAL A 40 -2.82 4.45 -0.08
CA VAL A 40 -2.37 4.94 -1.38
C VAL A 40 -2.43 6.46 -1.39
N LEU A 41 -1.33 7.07 -1.83
CA LEU A 41 -1.28 8.50 -2.09
C LEU A 41 -1.50 8.75 -3.59
N HIS A 42 -2.50 9.58 -3.91
CA HIS A 42 -2.86 9.96 -5.27
C HIS A 42 -3.50 11.34 -5.35
N ARG A 43 -3.70 11.83 -6.58
CA ARG A 43 -4.20 13.20 -6.85
C ARG A 43 -5.72 13.30 -7.03
N LYS A 44 -6.42 12.17 -7.01
CA LYS A 44 -7.89 12.13 -7.10
C LYS A 44 -8.50 12.15 -5.70
N PRO A 45 -9.74 12.64 -5.52
CA PRO A 45 -10.43 12.58 -4.23
C PRO A 45 -10.56 11.15 -3.69
N GLU A 46 -10.81 10.19 -4.61
CA GLU A 46 -11.04 8.78 -4.28
C GLU A 46 -10.37 7.83 -5.29
N HIS A 47 -10.23 6.56 -4.89
CA HIS A 47 -9.80 5.45 -5.72
C HIS A 47 -10.75 4.25 -5.61
N ASP A 48 -10.69 3.32 -6.57
CA ASP A 48 -11.54 2.12 -6.64
C ASP A 48 -10.88 0.85 -6.02
N LEU A 49 -9.83 1.00 -5.21
CA LEU A 49 -9.05 -0.13 -4.65
C LEU A 49 -9.73 -0.87 -3.49
N GLY A 50 -10.96 -0.48 -3.13
CA GLY A 50 -11.76 -1.08 -2.07
C GLY A 50 -11.55 -0.45 -0.69
N ARG A 51 -12.50 -0.70 0.22
CA ARG A 51 -12.61 -0.03 1.53
C ARG A 51 -11.48 -0.34 2.53
N ARG A 52 -10.70 -1.39 2.26
CA ARG A 52 -9.55 -1.79 3.11
C ARG A 52 -8.29 -0.98 2.81
N VAL A 53 -8.29 -0.18 1.73
CA VAL A 53 -7.17 0.67 1.36
C VAL A 53 -7.45 2.09 1.83
N GLY A 54 -6.53 2.64 2.61
CA GLY A 54 -6.62 4.02 3.04
C GLY A 54 -6.32 5.00 1.90
N ASN A 55 -7.06 6.10 1.86
CA ASN A 55 -7.00 7.11 0.81
C ASN A 55 -6.27 8.35 1.32
N ILE A 56 -5.14 8.70 0.70
CA ILE A 56 -4.42 9.94 0.98
C ILE A 56 -4.39 10.77 -0.30
N THR A 57 -4.91 11.98 -0.23
CA THR A 57 -4.85 12.93 -1.34
C THR A 57 -3.72 13.93 -1.11
N ALA A 58 -2.87 14.10 -2.10
CA ALA A 58 -1.86 15.16 -2.14
C ALA A 58 -1.73 15.68 -3.57
N ASP A 59 -1.51 16.98 -3.70
CA ASP A 59 -1.03 17.62 -4.92
C ASP A 59 0.50 17.53 -5.01
N ARG A 60 1.07 18.07 -6.08
CA ARG A 60 2.52 18.14 -6.28
C ARG A 60 3.01 19.51 -5.87
#